data_AF-A0A817ZX55-F1
#
_entry.id   AF-A0A817ZX55-F1
#
_cell.length_a   1.000
_cell.length_b   1.000
_cell.length_c   1.000
_cell.angle_alpha   90.00
_cell.angle_beta   90.00
_cell.angle_gamma   90.00
#
_symmetry.space_group_name_H-M   'P 1'
#
loop_
_entity.id
_entity.type
_entity.pdbx_description
1 polymer ?
#
loop_
_entity_poly.entity_id
_entity_poly.type
_entity_poly.pdbx_seq_one_letter_code
_entity_poly.pdbx_strand_id
1 'polypeptide(L)'
;LCEDNRPCYEICDVGERCYNLSCSCGSEGKCGKGELCQLDICMCGRKRGGCRPHEDCINGMCVCKTSSCDQCNNSCKSNEICLDGTCVCTNQCQNAFCPLPCLNGGRCTGFYQCTCRRGWQGLRCERRDINLEN
;
A
#
# COMPACT_ATOMS: atom_id res chain seq x y z
N LEU A 1 24.69 1.84 -27.55
CA LEU A 1 23.94 1.53 -28.78
C LEU A 1 23.92 0.02 -28.90
N CYS A 2 22.82 -0.55 -29.37
CA CYS A 2 22.76 -1.98 -29.72
C CYS A 2 23.51 -2.20 -31.03
N GLU A 3 23.97 -3.43 -31.28
CA GLU A 3 24.63 -3.83 -32.52
C GLU A 3 23.72 -4.77 -33.30
N ASP A 4 23.75 -4.68 -34.64
CA ASP A 4 23.08 -5.65 -35.50
C ASP A 4 23.62 -7.07 -35.24
N ASN A 5 22.73 -8.06 -35.25
CA ASN A 5 22.97 -9.46 -34.90
C ASN A 5 23.23 -9.78 -33.41
N ARG A 6 22.88 -8.91 -32.46
CA ARG A 6 22.64 -9.33 -31.06
C ARG A 6 21.16 -9.24 -30.64
N PRO A 7 20.66 -10.18 -29.81
CA PRO A 7 19.31 -10.08 -29.27
C PRO A 7 19.17 -8.94 -28.25
N CYS A 8 18.12 -8.12 -28.39
CA CYS A 8 17.86 -6.99 -27.49
C CYS A 8 17.81 -7.36 -26.00
N TYR A 9 17.35 -8.58 -25.67
CA TYR A 9 17.21 -9.05 -24.29
C TYR A 9 18.56 -9.19 -23.54
N GLU A 10 19.69 -9.13 -24.26
CA GLU A 10 21.04 -9.20 -23.68
C GLU A 10 21.63 -7.80 -23.39
N ILE A 11 20.91 -6.72 -23.72
CA ILE A 11 21.46 -5.35 -23.77
C ILE A 11 20.54 -4.30 -23.12
N CYS A 12 19.25 -4.62 -22.90
CA CYS A 12 18.22 -3.67 -22.47
C CYS A 12 17.68 -3.99 -21.06
N ASP A 13 17.09 -2.99 -20.40
CA ASP A 13 16.52 -3.17 -19.06
C ASP A 13 15.29 -4.10 -19.10
N VAL A 14 14.93 -4.75 -17.98
CA VAL A 14 13.80 -5.70 -17.95
C VAL A 14 12.51 -5.01 -18.41
N GLY A 15 11.84 -5.61 -19.40
CA GLY A 15 10.64 -5.07 -20.05
C GLY A 15 10.93 -4.19 -21.29
N GLU A 16 12.14 -3.66 -21.43
CA GLU A 16 12.55 -2.95 -22.64
C GLU A 16 12.76 -3.89 -23.84
N ARG A 17 12.68 -3.31 -25.03
CA ARG A 17 13.00 -3.89 -26.33
C ARG A 17 14.10 -3.04 -26.97
N CYS A 18 14.79 -3.53 -27.99
CA CYS A 18 15.63 -2.65 -28.82
C CYS A 18 14.93 -2.30 -30.14
N TYR A 19 15.02 -1.03 -30.51
CA TYR A 19 14.39 -0.41 -31.66
C TYR A 19 15.36 0.63 -32.23
N ASN A 20 15.64 0.56 -33.53
CA ASN A 20 16.58 1.47 -34.22
C ASN A 20 17.93 1.65 -33.47
N LEU A 21 18.56 0.53 -33.09
CA LEU A 21 19.83 0.45 -32.36
C LEU A 21 19.86 1.10 -30.96
N SER A 22 18.70 1.37 -30.34
CA SER A 22 18.59 1.78 -28.93
C SER A 22 17.63 0.87 -28.15
N CYS A 23 17.91 0.68 -26.87
CA CYS A 23 16.96 0.10 -25.92
C CYS A 23 15.88 1.11 -25.53
N SER A 24 14.64 0.64 -25.43
CA SER A 24 13.42 1.42 -25.17
C SER A 24 12.35 0.56 -24.51
N CYS A 25 11.64 1.10 -23.53
CA CYS A 25 10.39 0.54 -23.03
C CYS A 25 9.28 0.77 -24.07
N GLY A 26 8.72 -0.32 -24.61
CA GLY A 26 7.73 -0.24 -25.68
C GLY A 26 8.21 0.61 -26.87
N SER A 27 7.37 1.55 -27.30
CA SER A 27 7.69 2.60 -28.28
C SER A 27 8.11 3.94 -27.64
N GLU A 28 8.05 4.06 -26.31
CA GLU A 28 8.15 5.34 -25.58
C GLU A 28 9.60 5.84 -25.42
N GLY A 29 10.59 4.95 -25.49
CA GLY A 29 11.99 5.26 -25.22
C GLY A 29 12.45 4.72 -23.86
N LYS A 30 13.60 5.20 -23.35
CA LYS A 30 14.11 4.74 -22.04
C LYS A 30 13.32 5.33 -20.87
N CYS A 31 13.11 4.51 -19.86
CA CYS A 31 12.48 4.93 -18.61
C CYS A 31 13.30 6.02 -17.88
N GLY A 32 12.62 6.93 -17.18
CA GLY A 32 13.26 7.99 -16.42
C GLY A 32 14.00 7.45 -15.19
N LYS A 33 14.72 8.35 -14.49
CA LYS A 33 15.50 8.03 -13.28
C LYS A 33 14.58 7.66 -12.11
N GLY A 34 13.94 6.51 -12.19
CA GLY A 34 12.97 6.10 -11.21
C GLY A 34 11.94 5.05 -11.61
N GLU A 35 11.72 4.87 -12.91
CA GLU A 35 10.69 3.97 -13.42
C GLU A 35 11.26 2.58 -13.78
N LEU A 36 10.36 1.60 -13.90
CA LEU A 36 10.65 0.24 -14.37
C LEU A 36 9.75 -0.07 -15.56
N CYS A 37 10.29 -0.65 -16.63
CA CYS A 37 9.48 -1.11 -17.73
C CYS A 37 8.76 -2.41 -17.35
N GLN A 38 7.44 -2.41 -17.40
CA GLN A 38 6.64 -3.60 -17.19
C GLN A 38 5.47 -3.59 -18.17
N LEU A 39 5.40 -4.61 -19.04
CA LEU A 39 4.43 -4.70 -20.14
C LEU A 39 4.43 -3.42 -21.01
N ASP A 40 5.61 -3.04 -21.52
CA ASP A 40 5.87 -1.83 -22.32
C ASP A 40 5.63 -0.48 -21.61
N ILE A 41 5.30 -0.46 -20.31
CA ILE A 41 5.00 0.76 -19.57
C ILE A 41 6.15 1.06 -18.58
N CYS A 42 6.76 2.25 -18.70
CA CYS A 42 7.64 2.82 -17.66
C CYS A 42 6.80 3.24 -16.45
N MET A 43 6.40 2.29 -15.63
CA MET A 43 5.62 2.58 -14.43
C MET A 43 6.48 3.34 -13.41
N CYS A 44 5.86 4.09 -12.48
CA CYS A 44 6.26 3.94 -11.07
C CYS A 44 5.94 2.47 -10.66
N GLY A 45 6.73 1.52 -11.19
CA GLY A 45 7.52 0.65 -10.36
C GLY A 45 8.25 1.61 -9.43
N ARG A 46 7.71 1.65 -8.22
CA ARG A 46 7.10 2.81 -7.56
C ARG A 46 7.93 4.09 -7.33
N LYS A 47 8.88 4.56 -8.19
CA LYS A 47 9.68 5.77 -7.86
C LYS A 47 10.32 6.68 -9.01
N ARG A 48 9.64 7.30 -10.02
CA ARG A 48 9.68 8.78 -10.30
C ARG A 48 8.37 9.57 -10.63
N GLY A 49 7.27 8.95 -11.11
CA GLY A 49 5.90 9.49 -10.97
C GLY A 49 4.78 8.44 -10.75
N GLY A 50 4.22 8.35 -9.53
CA GLY A 50 3.18 7.35 -9.18
C GLY A 50 3.21 6.89 -7.72
N CYS A 51 3.23 7.84 -6.79
CA CYS A 51 3.15 7.63 -5.34
C CYS A 51 2.06 8.53 -4.72
N ARG A 52 1.75 8.31 -3.44
CA ARG A 52 0.79 9.12 -2.67
C ARG A 52 1.28 10.57 -2.52
N PRO A 53 0.40 11.53 -2.19
CA PRO A 53 0.82 12.82 -1.66
C PRO A 53 1.82 12.65 -0.51
N HIS A 54 2.76 13.57 -0.38
CA HIS A 54 3.90 13.46 0.55
C HIS A 54 4.82 12.24 0.36
N GLU A 55 4.73 11.46 -0.73
CA GLU A 55 5.75 10.49 -1.10
C GLU A 55 6.66 11.01 -2.22
N ASP A 56 7.94 10.68 -2.15
CA ASP A 56 8.87 10.85 -3.26
C ASP A 56 8.88 9.59 -4.13
N CYS A 57 9.07 9.78 -5.44
CA CYS A 57 9.31 8.73 -6.43
C CYS A 57 10.82 9.00 -6.88
N ILE A 58 11.79 8.10 -6.53
CA ILE A 58 13.30 8.01 -6.66
C ILE A 58 13.83 6.52 -6.76
N ASN A 59 13.85 5.87 -7.94
CA ASN A 59 14.06 4.40 -8.16
C ASN A 59 13.03 3.42 -7.51
N GLY A 60 12.11 2.82 -8.29
CA GLY A 60 11.45 1.53 -7.95
C GLY A 60 10.44 1.36 -6.77
N MET A 61 10.41 2.16 -5.69
CA MET A 61 9.68 1.86 -4.42
C MET A 61 9.17 3.07 -3.55
N CYS A 62 7.88 3.46 -3.56
CA CYS A 62 7.33 4.64 -2.84
C CYS A 62 7.79 4.79 -1.38
N VAL A 63 8.21 5.99 -0.97
CA VAL A 63 8.59 6.35 0.42
C VAL A 63 8.31 7.83 0.68
N CYS A 64 7.83 8.11 1.89
CA CYS A 64 7.35 9.40 2.38
C CYS A 64 8.48 10.43 2.59
N LYS A 65 8.18 11.70 2.32
CA LYS A 65 9.07 12.88 2.42
C LYS A 65 9.33 13.31 3.87
N THR A 66 8.50 12.84 4.81
CA THR A 66 8.57 13.10 6.25
C THR A 66 8.15 11.83 7.01
N SER A 67 8.11 11.88 8.35
CA SER A 67 7.58 10.81 9.20
C SER A 67 6.05 10.61 9.14
N SER A 68 5.32 11.42 8.37
CA SER A 68 3.89 11.24 8.08
C SER A 68 3.67 11.32 6.57
N CYS A 69 3.27 10.20 5.97
CA CYS A 69 2.85 10.13 4.57
C CYS A 69 1.53 10.86 4.33
N ASP A 70 0.78 11.06 5.41
CA ASP A 70 -0.65 11.35 5.40
C ASP A 70 -0.92 12.80 5.82
N GLN A 71 -1.98 13.39 5.26
CA GLN A 71 -2.17 14.85 5.15
C GLN A 71 -2.50 15.59 6.46
N CYS A 72 -2.44 14.94 7.63
CA CYS A 72 -2.95 15.53 8.87
C CYS A 72 -2.10 16.68 9.44
N ASN A 73 -0.86 16.92 8.96
CA ASN A 73 -0.02 18.06 9.37
C ASN A 73 0.04 18.30 10.90
N ASN A 74 0.29 17.22 11.67
CA ASN A 74 0.31 17.20 13.15
C ASN A 74 -1.01 17.60 13.85
N SER A 75 -2.17 17.59 13.17
CA SER A 75 -3.49 17.83 13.80
C SER A 75 -4.04 16.65 14.61
N CYS A 76 -3.47 15.44 14.46
CA CYS A 76 -3.88 14.27 15.22
C CYS A 76 -3.47 14.38 16.69
N LYS A 77 -4.35 13.95 17.59
CA LYS A 77 -4.13 13.98 19.04
C LYS A 77 -3.15 12.89 19.47
N SER A 78 -2.69 12.99 20.71
CA SER A 78 -2.00 11.86 21.36
C SER A 78 -2.86 10.59 21.25
N ASN A 79 -2.23 9.47 20.88
CA ASN A 79 -2.82 8.16 20.56
C ASN A 79 -3.61 8.05 19.23
N GLU A 80 -3.68 9.08 18.40
CA GLU A 80 -4.17 9.00 17.01
C GLU A 80 -2.99 8.84 16.03
N ILE A 81 -3.17 8.06 14.96
CA ILE A 81 -2.27 8.03 13.79
C ILE A 81 -3.01 8.63 12.58
N CYS A 82 -2.30 9.30 11.69
CA CYS A 82 -2.90 9.72 10.42
C CYS A 82 -2.89 8.54 9.42
N LEU A 83 -3.97 8.38 8.67
CA LEU A 83 -4.11 7.39 7.60
C LEU A 83 -4.96 8.00 6.48
N ASP A 84 -4.37 8.17 5.29
CA ASP A 84 -4.98 8.79 4.11
C ASP A 84 -5.66 10.15 4.41
N GLY A 85 -5.02 10.94 5.28
CA GLY A 85 -5.50 12.26 5.73
C GLY A 85 -6.52 12.23 6.87
N THR A 86 -6.90 11.07 7.38
CA THR A 86 -7.81 10.91 8.52
C THR A 86 -7.05 10.51 9.78
N CYS A 87 -7.24 11.23 10.88
CA CYS A 87 -6.74 10.80 12.19
C CYS A 87 -7.59 9.63 12.72
N VAL A 88 -6.98 8.43 12.80
CA VAL A 88 -7.62 7.24 13.35
C VAL A 88 -6.99 6.87 14.70
N CYS A 89 -7.83 6.61 15.69
CA CYS A 89 -7.39 6.21 17.02
C CYS A 89 -6.69 4.84 17.01
N THR A 90 -5.49 4.79 17.58
CA THR A 90 -4.90 3.54 18.05
C THR A 90 -5.63 3.06 19.32
N ASN A 91 -5.31 1.86 19.80
CA ASN A 91 -6.05 1.14 20.86
C ASN A 91 -6.00 1.77 22.27
N GLN A 92 -5.64 3.06 22.41
CA GLN A 92 -5.60 3.81 23.66
C GLN A 92 -6.54 5.04 23.71
N CYS A 93 -7.32 5.31 22.67
CA CYS A 93 -8.47 6.21 22.79
C CYS A 93 -9.58 5.56 23.63
N GLN A 94 -10.28 6.35 24.45
CA GLN A 94 -11.40 5.86 25.28
C GLN A 94 -12.58 5.31 24.45
N ASN A 95 -12.68 5.69 23.17
CA ASN A 95 -13.54 5.06 22.18
C ASN A 95 -12.70 4.16 21.25
N ALA A 96 -12.80 2.84 21.43
CA ALA A 96 -12.20 1.87 20.50
C ALA A 96 -12.96 1.89 19.15
N PHE A 97 -12.23 2.05 18.04
CA PHE A 97 -12.83 2.16 16.71
C PHE A 97 -12.79 0.83 15.94
N CYS A 98 -13.97 0.28 15.65
CA CYS A 98 -14.15 -0.88 14.78
C CYS A 98 -14.87 -0.42 13.50
N PRO A 99 -14.19 -0.37 12.34
CA PRO A 99 -14.78 0.11 11.07
C PRO A 99 -16.02 -0.68 10.64
N LEU A 100 -16.10 -1.95 11.05
CA LEU A 100 -17.29 -2.78 10.96
C LEU A 100 -17.76 -3.10 12.39
N PRO A 101 -19.04 -2.89 12.75
CA PRO A 101 -19.50 -3.07 14.13
C PRO A 101 -19.45 -4.53 14.56
N CYS A 102 -19.05 -4.76 15.82
CA CYS A 102 -19.17 -6.05 16.50
C CYS A 102 -20.65 -6.42 16.66
N LEU A 103 -20.99 -7.66 16.34
CA LEU A 103 -22.35 -8.20 16.41
C LEU A 103 -22.58 -8.91 17.76
N ASN A 104 -23.83 -9.31 18.01
CA ASN A 104 -24.22 -10.17 19.12
C ASN A 104 -23.75 -9.71 20.52
N GLY A 105 -23.65 -8.39 20.71
CA GLY A 105 -23.23 -7.76 21.96
C GLY A 105 -21.73 -7.86 22.28
N GLY A 106 -20.89 -8.22 21.30
CA GLY A 106 -19.43 -8.12 21.42
C GLY A 106 -18.97 -6.66 21.56
N ARG A 107 -17.87 -6.43 22.29
CA ARG A 107 -17.33 -5.08 22.54
C ARG A 107 -16.14 -4.82 21.63
N CYS A 108 -16.12 -3.67 20.95
CA CYS A 108 -14.91 -3.22 20.26
C CYS A 108 -13.80 -2.95 21.29
N THR A 109 -12.60 -3.48 21.05
CA THR A 109 -11.45 -3.35 21.95
C THR A 109 -10.17 -2.93 21.22
N GLY A 110 -10.20 -2.81 19.91
CA GLY A 110 -9.13 -2.26 19.09
C GLY A 110 -9.50 -2.24 17.61
N PHE A 111 -8.61 -1.75 16.76
CA PHE A 111 -8.84 -1.70 15.30
C PHE A 111 -9.10 -3.09 14.72
N TYR A 112 -10.30 -3.31 14.17
CA TYR A 112 -10.85 -4.62 13.76
C TYR A 112 -10.87 -5.71 14.87
N GLN A 113 -10.73 -5.35 16.15
CA GLN A 113 -10.73 -6.29 17.27
C GLN A 113 -12.02 -6.21 18.08
N CYS A 114 -12.84 -7.25 17.98
CA CYS A 114 -14.04 -7.46 18.78
C CYS A 114 -13.79 -8.49 19.88
N THR A 115 -13.99 -8.12 21.15
CA THR A 115 -14.09 -9.08 22.26
C THR A 115 -15.52 -9.63 22.31
N CYS A 116 -15.67 -10.92 22.02
CA CYS A 116 -16.98 -11.58 21.95
C CYS A 116 -17.51 -12.02 23.33
N ARG A 117 -18.84 -12.14 23.43
CA ARG A 117 -19.50 -12.78 24.58
C ARG A 117 -19.38 -14.31 24.48
N ARG A 118 -19.46 -15.02 25.61
CA ARG A 118 -19.55 -16.49 25.65
C ARG A 118 -20.64 -16.97 24.67
N GLY A 119 -20.34 -18.02 23.90
CA GLY A 119 -21.22 -18.53 22.85
C GLY A 119 -21.14 -17.80 21.51
N TRP A 120 -20.25 -16.82 21.33
CA TRP A 120 -20.00 -16.13 20.06
C TRP A 120 -18.51 -16.02 19.73
N GLN A 121 -18.19 -16.15 18.45
CA GLN A 121 -16.84 -16.17 17.89
C GLN A 121 -16.78 -15.52 16.50
N GLY A 122 -15.56 -15.35 15.99
CA GLY A 122 -15.29 -14.71 14.70
C GLY A 122 -14.91 -13.24 14.82
N LEU A 123 -14.39 -12.65 13.74
CA LEU A 123 -13.79 -11.32 13.74
C LEU A 123 -14.75 -10.22 14.20
N ARG A 124 -16.06 -10.43 13.99
CA ARG A 124 -17.13 -9.52 14.41
C ARG A 124 -18.12 -10.19 15.36
N CYS A 125 -17.75 -11.31 15.99
CA CYS A 125 -18.64 -12.13 16.81
C CYS A 125 -19.87 -12.62 16.03
N GLU A 126 -19.69 -12.88 14.73
CA GLU A 126 -20.77 -13.14 13.77
C GLU A 126 -21.26 -14.60 13.76
N ARG A 127 -20.50 -15.53 14.36
CA ARG A 127 -20.83 -16.96 14.42
C ARG A 127 -21.00 -17.42 15.87
N ARG A 128 -21.90 -18.37 16.13
CA ARG A 128 -21.98 -19.01 17.46
C ARG A 128 -20.76 -19.88 17.71
N ASP A 129 -20.37 -19.99 18.97
CA ASP A 129 -19.41 -20.98 19.44
C ASP A 129 -20.14 -22.15 20.11
N ILE A 130 -20.33 -23.21 19.31
CA ILE A 130 -20.98 -24.47 19.72
C ILE A 130 -20.24 -25.19 20.84
N ASN A 131 -18.97 -24.85 21.11
CA ASN A 131 -18.18 -25.44 22.20
C ASN A 131 -18.48 -24.80 23.57
N LEU A 132 -19.31 -23.73 23.60
CA LEU A 132 -19.70 -22.98 24.79
C LEU A 132 -21.21 -23.06 25.10
N GLU A 133 -21.94 -23.97 24.46
CA GLU A 133 -23.38 -24.21 24.69
C GLU A 133 -23.67 -25.14 25.91
N ASN A 134 -22.81 -25.09 26.93
CA ASN A 134 -23.03 -25.60 28.29
C ASN A 134 -22.62 -24.52 29.32
#